data_AF-A0A944BF48-F1
#
_entry.id   AF-A0A944BF48-F1
#
_cell.length_a   1.000
_cell.length_b   1.000
_cell.length_c   1.000
_cell.angle_alpha   90.00
_cell.angle_beta   90.00
_cell.angle_gamma   90.00
#
_symmetry.space_group_name_H-M   'P 1'
#
loop_
_entity.id
_entity.type
_entity.pdbx_description
1 polymer ?
#
loop_
_entity_poly.entity_id
_entity_poly.type
_entity_poly.pdbx_seq_one_letter_code
_entity_poly.pdbx_strand_id
1 'polypeptide(L)'
;MTKSQIYSIKIAVLLLFSFFNISCGRIGSTNAEAKESESLTSSAMTEYRAADIIKMIKKGKPIQLMNCMIWDDLDFTQCGEPRITSGIAVEVDVEVPIYFNHCLFMGSVLGKSKFKDKFSCSANFRRSVTFSDCDFRGEVDFTKVMVADNLDFSKSTFGENAKFDLVELRGGINRFYEITAEKNFSFTSSYSNGNISFMDATFKGDANFHKLICSELMMNNTTFEGDAIFSNQTIRGAALFNYSKFNHDFDLSYSKFLAPVIMTHAEILGKVILNYCVFSSPSRFSNASAYAIDMNEALFFFAPDLSNVKIEKVVNGESVYRFVSSERHVFRLADKDKEDADDKEKSSDRIDIQKVEK
;
A
#
# COMPACT_ATOMS: atom_id res chain seq x y z
N MET A 1 -12.91 -32.11 -15.32
CA MET A 1 -13.97 -31.93 -14.30
C MET A 1 -15.31 -32.26 -14.92
N THR A 2 -16.09 -33.12 -14.26
CA THR A 2 -17.45 -33.45 -14.72
C THR A 2 -18.40 -32.28 -14.41
N LYS A 3 -19.48 -32.09 -15.18
CA LYS A 3 -20.48 -31.01 -14.96
C LYS A 3 -20.96 -30.93 -13.50
N SER A 4 -21.01 -32.06 -12.79
CA SER A 4 -21.37 -32.14 -11.37
C SER A 4 -20.39 -31.38 -10.46
N GLN A 5 -19.08 -31.44 -10.73
CA GLN A 5 -18.06 -30.74 -9.93
C GLN A 5 -18.12 -29.22 -10.10
N ILE A 6 -18.56 -28.73 -11.27
CA ILE A 6 -18.73 -27.30 -11.55
C ILE A 6 -19.94 -26.73 -10.79
N TYR A 7 -21.00 -27.53 -10.62
CA TYR A 7 -22.18 -27.12 -9.85
C TYR A 7 -21.91 -27.02 -8.34
N SER A 8 -21.13 -27.93 -7.77
CA SER A 8 -20.79 -27.89 -6.34
C SER A 8 -19.90 -26.69 -5.98
N ILE A 9 -19.01 -26.27 -6.89
CA ILE A 9 -18.16 -25.08 -6.69
C ILE A 9 -19.00 -23.79 -6.79
N LYS A 10 -19.98 -23.73 -7.70
CA LYS A 10 -20.90 -22.59 -7.80
C LYS A 10 -21.73 -22.39 -6.52
N ILE A 11 -22.17 -23.47 -5.87
CA ILE A 11 -22.93 -23.40 -4.62
C ILE A 11 -22.02 -22.97 -3.45
N ALA A 12 -20.77 -23.43 -3.40
CA ALA A 12 -19.82 -23.04 -2.35
C ALA A 12 -19.45 -21.55 -2.40
N VAL A 13 -19.31 -20.97 -3.60
CA VAL A 13 -19.06 -19.53 -3.78
C VAL A 13 -20.28 -18.69 -3.36
N LEU A 14 -21.50 -19.12 -3.69
CA LEU A 14 -22.74 -18.45 -3.27
C LEU A 14 -22.95 -18.47 -1.74
N LEU A 15 -22.54 -19.54 -1.06
CA LEU A 15 -22.67 -19.62 0.40
C LEU A 15 -21.68 -18.69 1.13
N LEU A 16 -20.46 -18.51 0.63
CA LEU A 16 -19.47 -17.61 1.21
C LEU A 16 -19.92 -16.14 1.24
N PHE A 17 -20.73 -15.69 0.27
CA PHE A 17 -21.31 -14.33 0.26
C PHE A 17 -22.41 -14.12 1.30
N SER A 18 -23.08 -15.18 1.76
CA SER A 18 -24.15 -15.07 2.75
C SER A 18 -23.69 -15.02 4.21
N PHE A 19 -22.43 -15.41 4.49
CA PHE A 19 -21.88 -15.41 5.85
C PHE A 19 -21.25 -14.08 6.30
N PHE A 20 -21.04 -13.12 5.40
CA PHE A 20 -20.47 -11.81 5.75
C PHE A 20 -21.50 -10.79 6.28
N ASN A 21 -22.80 -11.12 6.29
CA ASN A 21 -23.88 -10.19 6.66
C ASN A 21 -24.63 -10.55 7.96
N ILE A 22 -24.05 -11.36 8.86
CA ILE A 22 -24.69 -11.68 10.14
C ILE A 22 -23.74 -11.39 11.31
N SER A 23 -23.64 -10.11 11.68
CA SER A 23 -23.26 -9.71 13.06
C SER A 23 -23.99 -8.44 13.51
N CYS A 24 -25.32 -8.48 13.53
CA CYS A 24 -26.12 -7.63 14.42
C CYS A 24 -27.48 -8.29 14.69
N GLY A 25 -27.58 -9.07 15.77
CA GLY A 25 -28.86 -9.22 16.49
C GLY A 25 -28.99 -8.03 17.44
N ARG A 26 -30.16 -7.47 17.77
CA ARG A 26 -31.56 -7.94 17.73
C ARG A 26 -32.38 -6.67 18.06
N ILE A 27 -33.57 -6.39 17.50
CA ILE A 27 -34.89 -6.62 18.15
C ILE A 27 -35.98 -6.11 17.17
N GLY A 28 -36.96 -6.98 16.87
CA GLY A 28 -38.39 -6.64 16.80
C GLY A 28 -38.92 -5.87 15.58
N SER A 29 -39.59 -6.58 14.67
CA SER A 29 -41.07 -6.56 14.51
C SER A 29 -41.59 -6.65 13.07
N THR A 30 -42.59 -7.53 12.91
CA THR A 30 -43.67 -7.57 11.91
C THR A 30 -43.37 -7.97 10.45
N ASN A 31 -43.86 -9.18 10.15
CA ASN A 31 -44.21 -9.81 8.87
C ASN A 31 -44.92 -8.90 7.83
N ALA A 32 -44.23 -7.92 7.26
CA ALA A 32 -44.67 -7.21 6.05
C ALA A 32 -43.56 -7.04 4.99
N GLU A 33 -42.30 -7.33 5.32
CA GLU A 33 -41.14 -7.17 4.41
C GLU A 33 -40.80 -8.41 3.57
N ALA A 34 -41.52 -9.53 3.75
CA ALA A 34 -41.25 -10.80 3.05
C ALA A 34 -41.77 -10.85 1.59
N LYS A 35 -42.06 -9.71 0.97
CA LYS A 35 -42.53 -9.63 -0.43
C LYS A 35 -41.76 -8.64 -1.32
N GLU A 36 -40.70 -8.01 -0.81
CA GLU A 36 -39.79 -7.15 -1.59
C GLU A 36 -38.33 -7.63 -1.62
N SER A 37 -38.04 -8.85 -1.09
CA SER A 37 -36.69 -9.43 -1.13
C SER A 37 -36.45 -10.45 -2.26
N GLU A 38 -37.36 -10.56 -3.23
CA GLU A 38 -37.22 -11.41 -4.42
C GLU A 38 -37.13 -10.57 -5.70
N SER A 39 -36.14 -9.69 -5.82
CA SER A 39 -35.77 -9.12 -7.13
C SER A 39 -34.30 -8.71 -7.29
N LEU A 40 -33.37 -9.32 -6.54
CA LEU A 40 -31.96 -9.28 -6.90
C LEU A 40 -31.63 -10.55 -7.69
N THR A 41 -32.15 -10.63 -8.91
CA THR A 41 -31.53 -11.48 -9.92
C THR A 41 -30.11 -10.97 -10.12
N SER A 42 -29.15 -11.62 -9.47
CA SER A 42 -27.74 -11.58 -9.85
C SER A 42 -27.68 -11.78 -11.37
N SER A 43 -27.52 -10.70 -12.13
CA SER A 43 -27.25 -10.80 -13.55
C SER A 43 -25.91 -11.53 -13.65
N ALA A 44 -25.89 -12.71 -14.28
CA ALA A 44 -24.67 -13.48 -14.45
C ALA A 44 -23.59 -12.57 -15.07
N MET A 45 -22.41 -12.50 -14.43
CA MET A 45 -21.27 -11.74 -14.94
C MET A 45 -20.93 -12.23 -16.35
N THR A 46 -20.61 -11.29 -17.25
CA THR A 46 -20.11 -11.65 -18.58
C THR A 46 -18.74 -12.30 -18.43
N GLU A 47 -18.48 -13.39 -19.15
CA GLU A 47 -17.19 -14.11 -19.06
C GLU A 47 -16.29 -13.81 -20.26
N TYR A 48 -15.00 -13.59 -20.01
CA TYR A 48 -13.96 -13.39 -21.02
C TYR A 48 -12.80 -14.37 -20.80
N ARG A 49 -12.21 -14.87 -21.88
CA ARG A 49 -10.88 -15.50 -21.82
C ARG A 49 -9.82 -14.40 -21.96
N ALA A 50 -8.74 -14.49 -21.20
CA ALA A 50 -7.64 -13.52 -21.28
C ALA A 50 -7.09 -13.36 -22.71
N ALA A 51 -7.03 -14.45 -23.48
CA ALA A 51 -6.61 -14.44 -24.88
C ALA A 51 -7.47 -13.52 -25.78
N ASP A 52 -8.77 -13.39 -25.50
CA ASP A 52 -9.67 -12.52 -26.26
C ASP A 52 -9.41 -11.04 -25.95
N ILE A 53 -9.13 -10.73 -24.68
CA ILE A 53 -8.75 -9.38 -24.24
C ILE A 53 -7.41 -8.99 -24.87
N ILE A 54 -6.40 -9.87 -24.84
CA ILE A 54 -5.11 -9.66 -25.50
C ILE A 54 -5.30 -9.40 -27.00
N LYS A 55 -6.19 -10.15 -27.66
CA LYS A 55 -6.53 -9.93 -29.08
C LYS A 55 -7.23 -8.59 -29.33
N MET A 56 -8.05 -8.11 -28.39
CA MET A 56 -8.66 -6.77 -28.47
C MET A 56 -7.59 -5.68 -28.37
N ILE A 57 -6.66 -5.80 -27.41
CA ILE A 57 -5.55 -4.87 -27.22
C ILE A 57 -4.68 -4.81 -28.48
N LYS A 58 -4.28 -5.97 -29.03
CA LYS A 58 -3.50 -6.05 -30.28
C LYS A 58 -4.18 -5.41 -31.49
N LYS A 59 -5.51 -5.36 -31.49
CA LYS A 59 -6.30 -4.68 -32.53
C LYS A 59 -6.45 -3.17 -32.30
N GLY A 60 -5.76 -2.62 -31.31
CA GLY A 60 -5.86 -1.21 -30.93
C GLY A 60 -7.20 -0.84 -30.30
N LYS A 61 -7.97 -1.81 -29.78
CA LYS A 61 -9.24 -1.54 -29.11
C LYS A 61 -9.00 -1.19 -27.64
N PRO A 62 -9.46 -0.02 -27.17
CA PRO A 62 -9.54 0.29 -25.74
C PRO A 62 -10.25 -0.81 -24.96
N ILE A 63 -9.74 -1.11 -23.77
CA ILE A 63 -10.41 -2.04 -22.85
C ILE A 63 -11.25 -1.23 -21.88
N GLN A 64 -12.55 -1.49 -21.91
CA GLN A 64 -13.56 -0.92 -21.01
C GLN A 64 -14.53 -2.03 -20.65
N LEU A 65 -14.17 -2.81 -19.63
CA LEU A 65 -14.94 -3.98 -19.21
C LEU A 65 -15.45 -3.74 -17.79
N MET A 66 -16.73 -4.04 -17.57
CA MET A 66 -17.40 -3.82 -16.29
C MET A 66 -18.21 -5.06 -15.92
N ASN A 67 -18.27 -5.39 -14.63
CA ASN A 67 -19.08 -6.50 -14.11
C ASN A 67 -18.84 -7.82 -14.87
N CYS A 68 -17.57 -8.19 -15.03
CA CYS A 68 -17.17 -9.34 -15.82
C CYS A 68 -16.17 -10.24 -15.09
N MET A 69 -16.15 -11.51 -15.49
CA MET A 69 -15.20 -12.51 -15.03
C MET A 69 -14.18 -12.78 -16.13
N ILE A 70 -12.90 -12.73 -15.79
CA ILE A 70 -11.78 -12.99 -16.69
C ILE A 70 -11.12 -14.30 -16.28
N TRP A 71 -11.10 -15.25 -17.21
CA TRP A 71 -10.45 -16.54 -17.06
C TRP A 71 -9.06 -16.57 -17.69
N ASP A 72 -8.20 -17.45 -17.14
CA ASP A 72 -6.78 -17.59 -17.47
C ASP A 72 -5.93 -16.37 -17.13
N ASP A 73 -4.61 -16.52 -17.32
CA ASP A 73 -3.64 -15.47 -17.05
C ASP A 73 -3.72 -14.37 -18.11
N LEU A 74 -3.96 -13.14 -17.65
CA LEU A 74 -3.90 -11.93 -18.47
C LEU A 74 -2.48 -11.37 -18.46
N ASP A 75 -1.70 -11.79 -19.45
CA ASP A 75 -0.31 -11.38 -19.62
C ASP A 75 -0.18 -10.23 -20.64
N PHE A 76 0.03 -9.02 -20.12
CA PHE A 76 0.21 -7.81 -20.90
C PHE A 76 1.53 -7.79 -21.69
N THR A 77 2.53 -8.60 -21.33
CA THR A 77 3.75 -8.73 -22.16
C THR A 77 3.47 -9.38 -23.51
N GLN A 78 2.29 -10.00 -23.68
CA GLN A 78 1.87 -10.57 -24.95
C GLN A 78 1.14 -9.56 -25.84
N CYS A 79 0.92 -8.32 -25.42
CA CYS A 79 -0.04 -7.41 -26.07
C CYS A 79 0.52 -6.54 -27.20
N GLY A 80 1.84 -6.48 -27.39
CA GLY A 80 2.48 -5.64 -28.40
C GLY A 80 3.77 -6.25 -28.93
N GLU A 81 4.45 -5.51 -29.80
CA GLU A 81 5.70 -5.97 -30.41
C GLU A 81 6.86 -5.89 -29.41
N PRO A 82 7.65 -6.97 -29.24
CA PRO A 82 8.78 -6.99 -28.32
C PRO A 82 9.94 -6.12 -28.84
N ARG A 83 10.41 -5.23 -27.98
CA ARG A 83 11.55 -4.33 -28.25
C ARG A 83 12.70 -4.65 -27.30
N ILE A 84 13.86 -4.97 -27.84
CA ILE A 84 15.05 -5.25 -27.03
C ILE A 84 15.64 -3.90 -26.58
N THR A 85 15.64 -3.64 -25.27
CA THR A 85 16.16 -2.39 -24.70
C THR A 85 17.55 -2.55 -24.08
N SER A 86 17.96 -3.78 -23.77
CA SER A 86 19.32 -4.13 -23.37
C SER A 86 19.63 -5.59 -23.70
N GLY A 87 20.86 -6.05 -23.43
CA GLY A 87 21.26 -7.44 -23.68
C GLY A 87 20.42 -8.52 -22.96
N ILE A 88 19.63 -8.17 -21.94
CA ILE A 88 18.80 -9.10 -21.17
C ILE A 88 17.33 -8.65 -21.00
N ALA A 89 16.96 -7.46 -21.48
CA ALA A 89 15.64 -6.87 -21.27
C ALA A 89 14.90 -6.67 -22.59
N VAL A 90 13.63 -7.07 -22.58
CA VAL A 90 12.64 -6.88 -23.63
C VAL A 90 11.49 -6.09 -23.04
N GLU A 91 10.97 -5.14 -23.79
CA GLU A 91 9.83 -4.33 -23.41
C GLU A 91 8.76 -4.39 -24.49
N VAL A 92 7.50 -4.40 -24.07
CA VAL A 92 6.34 -4.42 -24.96
C VAL A 92 5.46 -3.24 -24.61
N ASP A 93 5.05 -2.49 -25.63
CA ASP A 93 4.16 -1.35 -25.42
C ASP A 93 2.69 -1.76 -25.49
N VAL A 94 1.91 -1.35 -24.49
CA VAL A 94 0.45 -1.42 -24.47
C VAL A 94 -0.09 -0.02 -24.78
N GLU A 95 -0.52 0.15 -26.03
CA GLU A 95 -0.88 1.47 -26.60
C GLU A 95 -2.28 1.95 -26.23
N VAL A 96 -3.16 1.03 -25.83
CA VAL A 96 -4.56 1.31 -25.53
C VAL A 96 -4.77 1.52 -24.03
N PRO A 97 -5.74 2.37 -23.61
CA PRO A 97 -6.09 2.48 -22.20
C PRO A 97 -6.73 1.18 -21.70
N ILE A 98 -6.45 0.85 -20.45
CA ILE A 98 -6.97 -0.33 -19.76
C ILE A 98 -7.92 0.11 -18.66
N TYR A 99 -9.18 -0.31 -18.76
CA TYR A 99 -10.19 -0.02 -17.76
C TYR A 99 -11.02 -1.28 -17.46
N PHE A 100 -10.87 -1.77 -16.24
CA PHE A 100 -11.69 -2.80 -15.62
C PHE A 100 -12.36 -2.22 -14.39
N ASN A 101 -13.67 -2.44 -14.25
CA ASN A 101 -14.41 -2.03 -13.07
C ASN A 101 -15.35 -3.14 -12.58
N HIS A 102 -15.33 -3.45 -11.29
CA HIS A 102 -16.17 -4.50 -10.74
C HIS A 102 -15.93 -5.86 -11.42
N CYS A 103 -14.65 -6.23 -11.63
CA CYS A 103 -14.27 -7.43 -12.38
C CYS A 103 -13.61 -8.49 -11.48
N LEU A 104 -13.83 -9.77 -11.81
CA LEU A 104 -13.18 -10.90 -11.15
C LEU A 104 -12.11 -11.51 -12.06
N PHE A 105 -10.86 -11.54 -11.61
CA PHE A 105 -9.76 -12.19 -12.32
C PHE A 105 -9.47 -13.55 -11.70
N MET A 106 -9.79 -14.62 -12.45
CA MET A 106 -9.62 -16.01 -12.00
C MET A 106 -8.20 -16.53 -12.20
N GLY A 107 -7.44 -15.95 -13.13
CA GLY A 107 -6.02 -16.20 -13.34
C GLY A 107 -5.17 -15.02 -12.87
N SER A 108 -3.87 -15.11 -13.14
CA SER A 108 -2.90 -14.07 -12.79
C SER A 108 -2.97 -12.88 -13.75
N VAL A 109 -2.64 -11.69 -13.27
CA VAL A 109 -2.54 -10.48 -14.11
C VAL A 109 -1.09 -10.04 -14.14
N LEU A 110 -0.45 -10.19 -15.30
CA LEU A 110 1.00 -10.13 -15.45
C LEU A 110 1.39 -8.97 -16.36
N GLY A 111 2.20 -8.06 -15.83
CA GLY A 111 2.97 -7.07 -16.57
C GLY A 111 4.43 -7.49 -16.81
N LYS A 112 4.82 -8.68 -16.34
CA LYS A 112 6.16 -9.25 -16.49
C LYS A 112 6.11 -10.73 -16.84
N SER A 113 7.02 -11.16 -17.70
CA SER A 113 7.18 -12.56 -18.09
C SER A 113 8.61 -12.86 -18.56
N LYS A 114 8.82 -14.07 -19.08
CA LYS A 114 10.05 -14.46 -19.77
C LYS A 114 9.82 -14.45 -21.28
N PHE A 115 10.67 -13.73 -22.01
CA PHE A 115 10.72 -13.83 -23.47
C PHE A 115 11.77 -14.86 -23.89
N LYS A 116 11.34 -15.88 -24.65
CA LYS A 116 12.17 -17.01 -25.09
C LYS A 116 12.96 -17.68 -23.95
N ASP A 117 12.32 -17.81 -22.78
CA ASP A 117 12.85 -18.42 -21.54
C ASP A 117 14.14 -17.81 -20.97
N LYS A 118 14.70 -16.79 -21.62
CA LYS A 118 16.02 -16.22 -21.28
C LYS A 118 15.93 -14.76 -20.89
N PHE A 119 15.15 -13.98 -21.63
CA PHE A 119 15.11 -12.52 -21.48
C PHE A 119 13.97 -12.13 -20.53
N SER A 120 14.19 -11.10 -19.71
CA SER A 120 13.11 -10.49 -18.93
C SER A 120 12.23 -9.69 -19.89
N CYS A 121 10.92 -9.92 -19.87
CA CYS A 121 9.96 -9.10 -20.62
C CYS A 121 9.11 -8.28 -19.64
N SER A 122 8.92 -6.99 -19.90
CA SER A 122 7.98 -6.14 -19.15
C SER A 122 7.07 -5.34 -20.07
N ALA A 123 5.87 -5.04 -19.56
CA ALA A 123 4.88 -4.23 -20.25
C ALA A 123 5.04 -2.74 -19.90
N ASN A 124 4.94 -1.89 -20.91
CA ASN A 124 4.97 -0.45 -20.84
C ASN A 124 3.60 0.09 -21.27
N PHE A 125 2.80 0.56 -20.33
CA PHE A 125 1.49 1.14 -20.62
C PHE A 125 1.65 2.59 -21.04
N ARG A 126 1.28 2.89 -22.29
CA ARG A 126 1.36 4.24 -22.85
C ARG A 126 0.21 5.15 -22.44
N ARG A 127 -0.76 4.59 -21.71
CA ARG A 127 -2.00 5.24 -21.26
C ARG A 127 -2.32 4.82 -19.82
N SER A 128 -3.39 5.39 -19.27
CA SER A 128 -3.87 5.05 -17.93
C SER A 128 -4.28 3.58 -17.83
N VAL A 129 -4.03 3.00 -16.65
CA VAL A 129 -4.38 1.63 -16.30
C VAL A 129 -5.25 1.65 -15.04
N THR A 130 -6.47 1.13 -15.16
CA THR A 130 -7.45 1.12 -14.09
C THR A 130 -8.03 -0.27 -13.90
N PHE A 131 -7.91 -0.77 -12.67
CA PHE A 131 -8.61 -1.92 -12.13
C PHE A 131 -9.32 -1.46 -10.86
N SER A 132 -10.50 -0.87 -11.00
CA SER A 132 -11.24 -0.33 -9.86
C SER A 132 -12.25 -1.35 -9.36
N ASP A 133 -12.32 -1.57 -8.05
CA ASP A 133 -13.27 -2.52 -7.44
C ASP A 133 -13.12 -3.93 -8.06
N CYS A 134 -11.88 -4.38 -8.28
CA CYS A 134 -11.60 -5.68 -8.88
C CYS A 134 -11.16 -6.70 -7.83
N ASP A 135 -11.51 -7.96 -8.03
CA ASP A 135 -11.09 -9.08 -7.19
C ASP A 135 -10.11 -9.96 -7.97
N PHE A 136 -8.87 -10.07 -7.47
CA PHE A 136 -7.80 -10.86 -8.08
C PHE A 136 -7.60 -12.17 -7.31
N ARG A 137 -7.96 -13.28 -7.95
CA ARG A 137 -7.79 -14.64 -7.39
C ARG A 137 -6.44 -15.29 -7.74
N GLY A 138 -5.74 -14.74 -8.74
CA GLY A 138 -4.35 -15.09 -9.06
C GLY A 138 -3.37 -13.99 -8.65
N GLU A 139 -2.08 -14.24 -8.87
CA GLU A 139 -1.04 -13.24 -8.59
C GLU A 139 -1.21 -12.00 -9.49
N VAL A 140 -0.90 -10.82 -8.95
CA VAL A 140 -0.72 -9.60 -9.73
C VAL A 140 0.77 -9.29 -9.77
N ASP A 141 1.42 -9.42 -10.92
CA ASP A 141 2.86 -9.14 -11.06
C ASP A 141 3.10 -8.03 -12.09
N PHE A 142 3.22 -6.80 -11.58
CA PHE A 142 3.57 -5.59 -12.31
C PHE A 142 5.04 -5.24 -12.14
N THR A 143 5.89 -6.19 -11.76
CA THR A 143 7.32 -5.92 -11.56
C THR A 143 7.97 -5.36 -12.83
N LYS A 144 8.67 -4.22 -12.72
CA LYS A 144 9.30 -3.47 -13.83
C LYS A 144 8.33 -2.92 -14.89
N VAL A 145 7.04 -2.82 -14.58
CA VAL A 145 6.09 -2.13 -15.44
C VAL A 145 6.32 -0.62 -15.40
N MET A 146 6.24 0.02 -16.56
CA MET A 146 6.13 1.48 -16.67
C MET A 146 4.70 1.86 -17.05
N VAL A 147 4.14 2.87 -16.38
CA VAL A 147 2.85 3.48 -16.72
C VAL A 147 3.07 4.95 -17.01
N ALA A 148 2.75 5.36 -18.24
CA ALA A 148 2.98 6.72 -18.72
C ALA A 148 2.04 7.73 -18.07
N ASP A 149 0.79 7.33 -17.83
CA ASP A 149 -0.25 8.12 -17.17
C ASP A 149 -0.53 7.56 -15.76
N ASN A 150 -1.78 7.58 -15.33
CA ASN A 150 -2.21 7.20 -13.99
C ASN A 150 -2.38 5.68 -13.84
N LEU A 151 -2.07 5.17 -12.65
CA LEU A 151 -2.33 3.79 -12.23
C LEU A 151 -3.38 3.78 -11.11
N ASP A 152 -4.44 2.99 -11.27
CA ASP A 152 -5.54 2.94 -10.29
C ASP A 152 -5.98 1.50 -10.02
N PHE A 153 -5.81 1.05 -8.77
CA PHE A 153 -6.28 -0.23 -8.23
C PHE A 153 -7.33 -0.04 -7.13
N SER A 154 -7.92 1.16 -7.01
CA SER A 154 -8.76 1.51 -5.86
C SER A 154 -9.89 0.52 -5.64
N LYS A 155 -10.15 0.18 -4.37
CA LYS A 155 -11.19 -0.76 -3.89
C LYS A 155 -10.97 -2.20 -4.31
N SER A 156 -9.79 -2.55 -4.81
CA SER A 156 -9.51 -3.90 -5.26
C SER A 156 -9.01 -4.80 -4.14
N THR A 157 -9.29 -6.09 -4.27
CA THR A 157 -8.81 -7.14 -3.37
C THR A 157 -7.79 -8.02 -4.10
N PHE A 158 -6.61 -8.16 -3.51
CA PHE A 158 -5.56 -9.08 -3.94
C PHE A 158 -5.60 -10.33 -3.06
N GLY A 159 -6.19 -11.42 -3.59
CA GLY A 159 -6.30 -12.70 -2.88
C GLY A 159 -4.98 -13.49 -2.81
N GLU A 160 -4.05 -13.18 -3.72
CA GLU A 160 -2.71 -13.73 -3.80
C GLU A 160 -1.66 -12.61 -3.74
N ASN A 161 -0.37 -12.96 -3.90
CA ASN A 161 0.70 -11.96 -3.86
C ASN A 161 0.50 -10.87 -4.93
N ALA A 162 0.74 -9.62 -4.55
CA ALA A 162 0.70 -8.46 -5.44
C ALA A 162 2.07 -7.77 -5.48
N LYS A 163 2.71 -7.77 -6.65
CA LYS A 163 4.09 -7.32 -6.84
C LYS A 163 4.11 -6.12 -7.79
N PHE A 164 4.48 -4.96 -7.26
CA PHE A 164 4.70 -3.71 -7.97
C PHE A 164 6.15 -3.25 -7.78
N ASP A 165 7.10 -4.18 -7.84
CA ASP A 165 8.51 -3.90 -7.64
C ASP A 165 9.12 -3.23 -8.86
N LEU A 166 10.00 -2.25 -8.65
CA LEU A 166 10.69 -1.53 -9.72
C LEU A 166 9.72 -0.89 -10.73
N VAL A 167 8.50 -0.54 -10.32
CA VAL A 167 7.56 0.14 -11.22
C VAL A 167 7.97 1.59 -11.44
N GLU A 168 7.74 2.08 -12.65
CA GLU A 168 7.94 3.48 -13.00
C GLU A 168 6.60 4.14 -13.33
N LEU A 169 6.10 4.98 -12.42
CA LEU A 169 4.82 5.67 -12.56
C LEU A 169 5.06 7.13 -12.95
N ARG A 170 4.76 7.47 -14.20
CA ARG A 170 5.02 8.81 -14.74
C ARG A 170 3.83 9.75 -14.59
N GLY A 171 2.62 9.20 -14.41
CA GLY A 171 1.42 9.99 -14.15
C GLY A 171 1.42 10.69 -12.80
N GLY A 172 0.58 11.72 -12.71
CA GLY A 172 0.48 12.56 -11.52
C GLY A 172 -0.28 11.91 -10.36
N ILE A 173 -1.13 10.91 -10.63
CA ILE A 173 -2.00 10.32 -9.61
C ILE A 173 -1.97 8.79 -9.70
N ASN A 174 -1.59 8.15 -8.60
CA ASN A 174 -1.55 6.70 -8.48
C ASN A 174 -2.32 6.27 -7.25
N ARG A 175 -3.32 5.39 -7.42
CA ARG A 175 -4.26 5.05 -6.35
C ARG A 175 -4.30 3.55 -6.09
N PHE A 176 -4.19 3.23 -4.81
CA PHE A 176 -4.43 1.96 -4.15
C PHE A 176 -5.33 2.24 -2.93
N TYR A 177 -6.30 3.14 -3.13
CA TYR A 177 -7.26 3.54 -2.11
C TYR A 177 -8.18 2.37 -1.75
N GLU A 178 -8.45 2.11 -0.47
CA GLU A 178 -9.33 1.02 0.00
C GLU A 178 -8.95 -0.37 -0.56
N ILE A 179 -7.66 -0.64 -0.85
CA ILE A 179 -7.28 -2.00 -1.27
C ILE A 179 -7.24 -2.95 -0.08
N THR A 180 -7.45 -4.24 -0.35
CA THR A 180 -7.13 -5.32 0.60
C THR A 180 -6.11 -6.26 -0.01
N ALA A 181 -4.97 -6.47 0.65
CA ALA A 181 -4.01 -7.50 0.30
C ALA A 181 -4.09 -8.64 1.31
N GLU A 182 -4.62 -9.80 0.88
CA GLU A 182 -4.76 -10.99 1.72
C GLU A 182 -3.41 -11.71 1.95
N LYS A 183 -2.46 -11.51 1.05
CA LYS A 183 -1.07 -12.00 1.14
C LYS A 183 -0.08 -10.86 0.96
N ASN A 184 1.15 -11.16 0.58
CA ASN A 184 2.22 -10.18 0.52
C ASN A 184 1.99 -9.16 -0.59
N PHE A 185 2.18 -7.89 -0.25
CA PHE A 185 2.14 -6.77 -1.17
C PHE A 185 3.53 -6.12 -1.23
N SER A 186 4.09 -5.97 -2.42
CA SER A 186 5.41 -5.38 -2.59
C SER A 186 5.38 -4.22 -3.58
N PHE A 187 6.06 -3.14 -3.24
CA PHE A 187 6.24 -1.92 -4.00
C PHE A 187 7.72 -1.47 -3.90
N THR A 188 8.63 -2.45 -3.97
CA THR A 188 10.04 -2.27 -3.63
C THR A 188 10.82 -1.61 -4.77
N SER A 189 11.69 -0.66 -4.44
CA SER A 189 12.56 0.06 -5.40
C SER A 189 11.81 0.75 -6.53
N SER A 190 10.57 1.17 -6.25
CA SER A 190 9.68 1.78 -7.23
C SER A 190 9.80 3.29 -7.25
N TYR A 191 9.44 3.88 -8.38
CA TYR A 191 9.54 5.30 -8.64
C TYR A 191 8.19 5.86 -9.10
N SER A 192 7.78 7.00 -8.54
CA SER A 192 6.66 7.78 -9.04
C SER A 192 7.03 9.27 -9.17
N ASN A 193 6.67 9.86 -10.30
CA ASN A 193 6.66 11.32 -10.47
C ASN A 193 5.53 11.97 -9.66
N GLY A 194 4.44 11.25 -9.47
CA GLY A 194 3.21 11.75 -8.87
C GLY A 194 3.02 11.29 -7.42
N ASN A 195 1.80 11.51 -6.96
CA ASN A 195 1.35 11.08 -5.65
C ASN A 195 0.97 9.60 -5.68
N ILE A 196 1.18 8.92 -4.55
CA ILE A 196 0.72 7.54 -4.34
C ILE A 196 -0.19 7.51 -3.11
N SER A 197 -1.40 6.97 -3.27
CA SER A 197 -2.38 6.85 -2.20
C SER A 197 -2.68 5.40 -1.88
N PHE A 198 -2.56 5.03 -0.61
CA PHE A 198 -2.99 3.79 0.03
C PHE A 198 -3.92 4.10 1.21
N MET A 199 -4.65 5.21 1.14
CA MET A 199 -5.59 5.56 2.20
C MET A 199 -6.64 4.46 2.34
N ASP A 200 -7.05 4.18 3.57
CA ASP A 200 -8.01 3.13 3.91
C ASP A 200 -7.60 1.69 3.45
N ALA A 201 -6.33 1.48 3.05
CA ALA A 201 -5.87 0.15 2.64
C ALA A 201 -5.63 -0.78 3.84
N THR A 202 -5.81 -2.08 3.62
CA THR A 202 -5.52 -3.14 4.60
C THR A 202 -4.54 -4.14 4.02
N PHE A 203 -3.41 -4.34 4.70
CA PHE A 203 -2.40 -5.34 4.37
C PHE A 203 -2.41 -6.43 5.43
N LYS A 204 -2.96 -7.59 5.09
CA LYS A 204 -3.02 -8.74 6.00
C LYS A 204 -1.71 -9.54 6.00
N GLY A 205 -1.10 -9.68 4.82
CA GLY A 205 0.27 -10.17 4.68
C GLY A 205 1.31 -9.04 4.78
N ASP A 206 2.57 -9.38 4.55
CA ASP A 206 3.66 -8.41 4.63
C ASP A 206 3.55 -7.35 3.54
N ALA A 207 3.79 -6.09 3.90
CA ALA A 207 3.76 -4.95 3.00
C ALA A 207 5.16 -4.32 2.89
N ASN A 208 5.78 -4.43 1.72
CA ASN A 208 7.15 -3.97 1.50
C ASN A 208 7.20 -2.77 0.55
N PHE A 209 7.55 -1.60 1.08
CA PHE A 209 7.76 -0.35 0.34
C PHE A 209 9.24 0.07 0.32
N HIS A 210 10.16 -0.86 0.58
CA HIS A 210 11.58 -0.55 0.66
C HIS A 210 12.07 0.22 -0.57
N LYS A 211 12.77 1.33 -0.34
CA LYS A 211 13.38 2.16 -1.40
C LYS A 211 12.37 2.76 -2.39
N LEU A 212 11.19 3.16 -1.93
CA LEU A 212 10.24 3.91 -2.75
C LEU A 212 10.65 5.40 -2.85
N ILE A 213 10.52 5.94 -4.05
CA ILE A 213 10.72 7.36 -4.37
C ILE A 213 9.42 7.91 -4.97
N CYS A 214 8.77 8.87 -4.32
CA CYS A 214 7.56 9.50 -4.88
C CYS A 214 7.46 11.00 -4.57
N SER A 215 6.43 11.65 -5.12
CA SER A 215 6.08 13.02 -4.73
C SER A 215 5.48 12.98 -3.32
N GLU A 216 4.22 12.58 -3.18
CA GLU A 216 3.56 12.42 -1.87
C GLU A 216 3.18 10.96 -1.63
N LEU A 217 3.19 10.56 -0.35
CA LEU A 217 2.77 9.24 0.09
C LEU A 217 1.62 9.39 1.08
N MET A 218 0.45 8.86 0.75
CA MET A 218 -0.73 8.92 1.62
C MET A 218 -1.10 7.52 2.12
N MET A 219 -0.92 7.30 3.42
CA MET A 219 -1.18 6.07 4.17
C MET A 219 -2.11 6.37 5.37
N ASN A 220 -3.08 7.27 5.16
CA ASN A 220 -4.05 7.60 6.22
C ASN A 220 -5.03 6.44 6.40
N ASN A 221 -5.35 6.11 7.66
CA ASN A 221 -6.27 5.05 8.05
C ASN A 221 -5.90 3.68 7.46
N THR A 222 -4.61 3.45 7.21
CA THR A 222 -4.08 2.21 6.66
C THR A 222 -3.80 1.22 7.79
N THR A 223 -4.18 -0.04 7.62
CA THR A 223 -3.92 -1.11 8.60
C THR A 223 -2.88 -2.09 8.05
N PHE A 224 -1.82 -2.32 8.82
CA PHE A 224 -0.77 -3.30 8.56
C PHE A 224 -0.85 -4.40 9.62
N GLU A 225 -1.44 -5.54 9.26
CA GLU A 225 -1.49 -6.70 10.15
C GLU A 225 -0.21 -7.55 10.08
N GLY A 226 0.42 -7.61 8.90
CA GLY A 226 1.76 -8.19 8.70
C GLY A 226 2.89 -7.16 8.85
N ASP A 227 4.12 -7.55 8.52
CA ASP A 227 5.28 -6.66 8.63
C ASP A 227 5.21 -5.52 7.62
N ALA A 228 5.58 -4.30 8.04
CA ALA A 228 5.51 -3.10 7.21
C ALA A 228 6.89 -2.44 7.05
N ILE A 229 7.52 -2.65 5.90
CA ILE A 229 8.90 -2.22 5.64
C ILE A 229 8.91 -0.96 4.78
N PHE A 230 9.38 0.15 5.34
CA PHE A 230 9.51 1.45 4.66
C PHE A 230 10.96 1.96 4.66
N SER A 231 11.97 1.14 4.88
CA SER A 231 13.35 1.64 4.88
C SER A 231 13.76 2.23 3.51
N ASN A 232 14.67 3.20 3.53
CA ASN A 232 15.26 3.89 2.37
C ASN A 232 14.28 4.71 1.51
N GLN A 233 13.24 5.33 2.09
CA GLN A 233 12.35 6.21 1.31
C GLN A 233 13.06 7.47 0.82
N THR A 234 12.58 8.03 -0.29
CA THR A 234 12.78 9.43 -0.63
C THR A 234 11.44 10.05 -1.03
N ILE A 235 10.82 10.79 -0.11
CA ILE A 235 9.52 11.43 -0.31
C ILE A 235 9.74 12.94 -0.46
N ARG A 236 9.35 13.49 -1.61
CA ARG A 236 9.62 14.90 -1.96
C ARG A 236 8.60 15.86 -1.36
N GLY A 237 7.35 15.44 -1.35
CA GLY A 237 6.19 16.06 -0.73
C GLY A 237 5.86 15.42 0.62
N ALA A 238 4.62 15.59 1.08
CA ALA A 238 4.20 15.11 2.39
C ALA A 238 4.09 13.58 2.44
N ALA A 239 4.42 13.01 3.59
CA ALA A 239 4.13 11.61 3.93
C ALA A 239 3.10 11.58 5.06
N LEU A 240 1.90 11.05 4.79
CA LEU A 240 0.76 11.11 5.69
C LEU A 240 0.42 9.72 6.20
N PHE A 241 0.40 9.54 7.51
CA PHE A 241 0.14 8.28 8.21
C PHE A 241 -0.86 8.51 9.35
N ASN A 242 -1.86 9.38 9.15
CA ASN A 242 -2.82 9.67 10.21
C ASN A 242 -3.73 8.46 10.43
N TYR A 243 -3.98 8.09 11.69
CA TYR A 243 -4.84 6.96 12.06
C TYR A 243 -4.38 5.59 11.52
N SER A 244 -3.11 5.47 11.09
CA SER A 244 -2.58 4.18 10.65
C SER A 244 -2.33 3.26 11.82
N LYS A 245 -2.43 1.95 11.57
CA LYS A 245 -2.25 0.90 12.57
C LYS A 245 -1.20 -0.09 12.08
N PHE A 246 -0.26 -0.42 12.95
CA PHE A 246 0.80 -1.38 12.68
C PHE A 246 0.83 -2.42 13.80
N ASN A 247 0.57 -3.69 13.47
CA ASN A 247 0.61 -4.77 14.46
C ASN A 247 2.05 -5.19 14.81
N HIS A 248 3.02 -4.78 14.00
CA HIS A 248 4.43 -5.10 14.13
C HIS A 248 5.30 -3.84 14.08
N ASP A 249 6.61 -4.02 13.90
CA ASP A 249 7.56 -2.94 13.77
C ASP A 249 7.26 -2.08 12.53
N PHE A 250 7.50 -0.78 12.66
CA PHE A 250 7.40 0.19 11.59
C PHE A 250 8.78 0.77 11.29
N ASP A 251 9.41 0.26 10.22
CA ASP A 251 10.78 0.61 9.86
C ASP A 251 10.85 1.69 8.79
N LEU A 252 11.31 2.88 9.15
CA LEU A 252 11.60 3.99 8.23
C LEU A 252 13.10 4.21 8.03
N SER A 253 13.98 3.33 8.50
CA SER A 253 15.43 3.56 8.52
C SER A 253 16.00 4.06 7.18
N TYR A 254 16.96 4.98 7.22
CA TYR A 254 17.63 5.58 6.06
C TYR A 254 16.73 6.41 5.15
N SER A 255 15.51 6.74 5.58
CA SER A 255 14.56 7.52 4.79
C SER A 255 14.85 9.02 4.79
N LYS A 256 14.52 9.68 3.68
CA LYS A 256 14.64 11.12 3.51
C LYS A 256 13.28 11.73 3.19
N PHE A 257 12.84 12.63 4.06
CA PHE A 257 11.59 13.38 3.90
C PHE A 257 11.93 14.85 3.67
N LEU A 258 11.58 15.36 2.49
CA LEU A 258 11.83 16.75 2.12
C LEU A 258 10.71 17.67 2.62
N ALA A 259 9.47 17.17 2.64
CA ALA A 259 8.32 17.83 3.24
C ALA A 259 7.87 17.11 4.53
N PRO A 260 6.86 17.64 5.24
CA PRO A 260 6.40 17.09 6.51
C PRO A 260 6.02 15.62 6.47
N VAL A 261 6.42 14.89 7.52
CA VAL A 261 5.79 13.63 7.91
C VAL A 261 4.71 13.93 8.94
N ILE A 262 3.48 13.53 8.65
CA ILE A 262 2.32 13.77 9.53
C ILE A 262 1.72 12.42 9.92
N MET A 263 1.83 12.09 11.19
CA MET A 263 1.42 10.82 11.78
C MET A 263 0.65 11.09 13.06
N THR A 264 -0.60 11.54 12.92
CA THR A 264 -1.47 11.78 14.09
C THR A 264 -2.33 10.58 14.40
N HIS A 265 -2.49 10.24 15.68
CA HIS A 265 -3.32 9.10 16.13
C HIS A 265 -2.89 7.75 15.54
N ALA A 266 -1.63 7.59 15.15
CA ALA A 266 -1.12 6.31 14.70
C ALA A 266 -0.85 5.37 15.88
N GLU A 267 -1.16 4.09 15.71
CA GLU A 267 -0.98 3.05 16.71
C GLU A 267 0.00 2.01 16.19
N ILE A 268 1.17 1.91 16.82
CA ILE A 268 2.20 0.94 16.48
C ILE A 268 2.34 -0.01 17.68
N LEU A 269 1.98 -1.28 17.51
CA LEU A 269 2.15 -2.27 18.58
C LEU A 269 3.60 -2.67 18.76
N GLY A 270 4.41 -2.57 17.71
CA GLY A 270 5.85 -2.84 17.72
C GLY A 270 6.71 -1.61 17.95
N LYS A 271 7.94 -1.70 17.45
CA LYS A 271 8.94 -0.63 17.50
C LYS A 271 8.84 0.27 16.28
N VAL A 272 8.94 1.58 16.49
CA VAL A 272 9.20 2.56 15.43
C VAL A 272 10.71 2.73 15.26
N ILE A 273 11.22 2.49 14.05
CA ILE A 273 12.65 2.56 13.74
C ILE A 273 12.89 3.73 12.78
N LEU A 274 13.59 4.76 13.25
CA LEU A 274 13.92 5.99 12.52
C LEU A 274 15.43 6.13 12.25
N ASN A 275 16.19 5.04 12.35
CA ASN A 275 17.65 5.08 12.29
C ASN A 275 18.13 5.74 10.99
N TYR A 276 19.02 6.71 11.09
CA TYR A 276 19.54 7.47 9.93
C TYR A 276 18.48 8.17 9.07
N CYS A 277 17.29 8.45 9.61
CA CYS A 277 16.27 9.24 8.91
C CYS A 277 16.67 10.72 8.84
N VAL A 278 16.22 11.40 7.78
CA VAL A 278 16.36 12.85 7.63
C VAL A 278 15.00 13.49 7.43
N PHE A 279 14.60 14.33 8.37
CA PHE A 279 13.38 15.13 8.32
C PHE A 279 13.74 16.59 8.05
N SER A 280 13.51 17.04 6.82
CA SER A 280 13.94 18.36 6.35
C SER A 280 12.91 19.47 6.57
N SER A 281 11.71 19.10 7.03
CA SER A 281 10.57 19.99 7.28
C SER A 281 9.91 19.69 8.63
N PRO A 282 9.17 20.65 9.22
CA PRO A 282 8.43 20.44 10.47
C PRO A 282 7.50 19.23 10.36
N SER A 283 7.71 18.21 11.19
CA SER A 283 6.97 16.95 11.17
C SER A 283 6.15 16.80 12.45
N ARG A 284 5.02 16.10 12.37
CA ARG A 284 4.06 15.93 13.48
C ARG A 284 3.79 14.46 13.72
N PHE A 285 3.99 14.01 14.96
CA PHE A 285 3.71 12.65 15.42
C PHE A 285 2.68 12.63 16.57
N SER A 286 1.88 13.70 16.71
CA SER A 286 1.03 13.91 17.87
C SER A 286 -0.07 12.85 18.08
N ASN A 287 -0.38 12.51 19.32
CA ASN A 287 -1.36 11.50 19.72
C ASN A 287 -1.04 10.08 19.21
N ALA A 288 0.21 9.80 18.81
CA ALA A 288 0.63 8.47 18.38
C ALA A 288 1.13 7.62 19.56
N SER A 289 1.09 6.29 19.41
CA SER A 289 1.66 5.36 20.39
C SER A 289 2.55 4.31 19.73
N ALA A 290 3.63 3.93 20.42
CA ALA A 290 4.48 2.80 20.04
C ALA A 290 4.96 2.03 21.27
N TYR A 291 5.20 0.71 21.13
CA TYR A 291 5.88 -0.04 22.19
C TYR A 291 7.29 0.48 22.41
N ALA A 292 8.05 0.61 21.32
CA ALA A 292 9.41 1.13 21.41
C ALA A 292 9.77 2.12 20.31
N ILE A 293 10.81 2.91 20.54
CA ILE A 293 11.39 3.77 19.51
C ILE A 293 12.92 3.62 19.47
N ASP A 294 13.46 3.58 18.25
CA ASP A 294 14.89 3.60 17.95
C ASP A 294 15.16 4.72 16.93
N MET A 295 15.93 5.72 17.32
CA MET A 295 16.19 6.92 16.50
C MET A 295 17.68 7.18 16.31
N ASN A 296 18.49 6.11 16.31
CA ASN A 296 19.94 6.23 16.18
C ASN A 296 20.33 7.05 14.93
N GLU A 297 21.00 8.18 15.14
CA GLU A 297 21.43 9.10 14.08
C GLU A 297 20.28 9.66 13.22
N ALA A 298 19.05 9.71 13.76
CA ALA A 298 17.95 10.44 13.13
C ALA A 298 18.22 11.95 13.19
N LEU A 299 18.02 12.63 12.07
CA LEU A 299 18.26 14.06 11.91
C LEU A 299 16.95 14.81 11.66
N PHE A 300 16.61 15.71 12.58
CA PHE A 300 15.49 16.63 12.45
C PHE A 300 16.00 18.06 12.25
N PHE A 301 15.61 18.72 11.15
CA PHE A 301 15.95 20.14 10.92
C PHE A 301 15.05 21.10 11.72
N PHE A 302 13.92 20.60 12.22
CA PHE A 302 12.97 21.32 13.05
C PHE A 302 12.50 20.40 14.17
N ALA A 303 12.21 20.98 15.35
CA ALA A 303 11.57 20.24 16.44
C ALA A 303 10.26 19.59 15.95
N PRO A 304 10.10 18.25 16.03
CA PRO A 304 8.84 17.62 15.69
C PRO A 304 7.80 17.90 16.78
N ASP A 305 6.54 17.92 16.38
CA ASP A 305 5.41 17.94 17.31
C ASP A 305 5.18 16.53 17.85
N LEU A 306 5.54 16.30 19.12
CA LEU A 306 5.37 15.03 19.84
C LEU A 306 4.26 15.10 20.90
N SER A 307 3.32 16.04 20.75
CA SER A 307 2.24 16.23 21.72
C SER A 307 1.45 14.93 21.93
N ASN A 308 1.28 14.48 23.18
CA ASN A 308 0.57 13.25 23.54
C ASN A 308 1.11 11.96 22.88
N VAL A 309 2.40 11.92 22.54
CA VAL A 309 3.05 10.68 22.11
C VAL A 309 3.26 9.74 23.31
N LYS A 310 2.91 8.47 23.14
CA LYS A 310 3.09 7.43 24.17
C LYS A 310 4.09 6.39 23.69
N ILE A 311 5.26 6.34 24.33
CA ILE A 311 6.29 5.32 24.11
C ILE A 311 6.49 4.55 25.41
N GLU A 312 6.53 3.22 25.34
CA GLU A 312 6.84 2.39 26.52
C GLU A 312 8.34 2.26 26.74
N LYS A 313 9.12 2.08 25.66
CA LYS A 313 10.57 1.85 25.72
C LYS A 313 11.36 2.66 24.69
N VAL A 314 12.46 3.26 25.10
CA VAL A 314 13.44 3.92 24.24
C VAL A 314 14.65 3.00 24.08
N VAL A 315 14.90 2.54 22.85
CA VAL A 315 16.07 1.68 22.54
C VAL A 315 17.31 2.54 22.40
N ASN A 316 17.29 3.49 21.46
CA ASN A 316 18.25 4.59 21.36
C ASN A 316 17.47 5.89 21.20
N GLY A 317 17.58 6.77 22.21
CA GLY A 317 16.86 8.04 22.25
C GLY A 317 17.65 9.22 21.69
N GLU A 318 18.93 9.04 21.36
CA GLU A 318 19.79 10.13 20.89
C GLU A 318 19.46 10.48 19.44
N SER A 319 18.87 11.65 19.23
CA SER A 319 18.61 12.21 17.91
C SER A 319 19.27 13.57 17.78
N VAL A 320 19.76 13.87 16.58
CA VAL A 320 20.43 15.14 16.30
C VAL A 320 19.42 16.12 15.71
N TYR A 321 19.36 17.31 16.28
CA TYR A 321 18.70 18.47 15.74
C TYR A 321 19.71 19.40 15.10
N ARG A 322 19.37 19.95 13.94
CA ARG A 322 20.14 21.05 13.36
C ARG A 322 19.22 22.24 13.22
N PHE A 323 19.39 23.24 14.09
CA PHE A 323 18.77 24.53 13.85
C PHE A 323 19.38 25.14 12.57
N VAL A 324 18.61 25.99 11.91
CA VAL A 324 19.10 26.80 10.77
C VAL A 324 20.16 27.82 11.25
N SER A 325 20.31 28.03 12.57
CA SER A 325 21.52 28.59 13.17
C SER A 325 22.59 27.50 13.28
N SER A 326 23.83 27.80 12.92
CA SER A 326 25.01 26.93 12.78
C SER A 326 25.38 25.96 13.93
N GLU A 327 24.58 25.84 14.98
CA GLU A 327 24.80 24.98 16.14
C GLU A 327 24.01 23.67 16.01
N ARG A 328 24.70 22.54 16.24
CA ARG A 328 24.05 21.23 16.40
C ARG A 328 23.48 21.17 17.81
N HIS A 329 22.21 20.82 17.92
CA HIS A 329 21.57 20.54 19.21
C HIS A 329 21.24 19.05 19.25
N VAL A 330 21.44 18.38 20.37
CA VAL A 330 21.03 16.98 20.55
C VAL A 330 19.81 16.99 21.46
N PHE A 331 18.77 16.25 21.10
CA PHE A 331 17.68 15.97 22.03
C PHE A 331 17.58 14.46 22.24
N ARG A 332 17.29 14.11 23.49
CA ARG A 332 17.23 12.74 23.97
C ARG A 332 15.82 12.44 24.47
N LEU A 333 15.25 11.34 23.99
CA LEU A 333 14.13 10.69 24.67
C LEU A 333 14.68 9.84 25.82
N ALA A 334 14.05 9.94 26.99
CA ALA A 334 14.36 9.10 28.15
C ALA A 334 13.29 8.00 28.35
N ASP A 335 13.72 6.86 28.90
CA ASP A 335 12.80 5.80 29.33
C ASP A 335 11.98 6.27 30.55
N LYS A 336 10.68 5.97 30.57
CA LYS A 336 9.82 6.24 31.73
C LYS A 336 10.31 5.58 33.02
N ASP A 337 10.96 4.43 32.91
CA ASP A 337 11.42 3.64 34.06
C ASP A 337 12.82 4.04 34.58
N LYS A 338 13.49 5.00 33.93
CA LYS A 338 14.83 5.49 34.32
C LYS A 338 14.84 6.91 34.88
N GLU A 339 13.68 7.52 35.12
CA GLU A 339 13.63 8.77 35.89
C GLU A 339 14.08 8.47 37.33
N ASP A 340 15.22 9.04 37.72
CA ASP A 340 15.81 8.89 39.03
C ASP A 340 14.82 9.27 40.14
N ALA A 341 14.88 8.54 41.25
CA ALA A 341 13.92 8.57 42.36
C ALA A 341 13.81 9.90 43.15
N ASP A 342 14.48 10.97 42.72
CA ASP A 342 14.55 12.25 43.45
C ASP A 342 13.61 13.36 42.94
N ASP A 343 12.94 13.19 41.78
CA ASP A 343 12.01 14.21 41.23
C ASP A 343 10.55 13.70 41.15
N LYS A 344 10.05 13.08 42.23
CA LYS A 344 8.66 12.60 42.34
C LYS A 344 7.60 13.70 42.51
N GLU A 345 7.77 14.86 41.91
CA GLU A 345 6.77 15.93 41.92
C GLU A 345 6.56 16.59 40.56
N LYS A 346 6.33 15.77 39.51
CA LYS A 346 5.65 16.18 38.25
C LYS A 346 5.22 14.99 37.38
N SER A 347 4.60 13.98 37.97
CA SER A 347 3.94 12.92 37.23
C SER A 347 2.67 13.44 36.53
N SER A 348 2.82 13.92 35.30
CA SER A 348 1.75 13.92 34.28
C SER A 348 2.36 13.97 32.88
N ASP A 349 2.30 12.86 32.15
CA ASP A 349 2.33 12.75 30.68
C ASP A 349 3.32 13.64 29.88
N ARG A 350 4.55 13.85 30.37
CA ARG A 350 5.55 14.63 29.64
C ARG A 350 6.73 13.77 29.22
N ILE A 351 6.94 13.68 27.92
CA ILE A 351 8.23 13.39 27.32
C ILE A 351 9.12 14.58 27.65
N ASP A 352 10.14 14.38 28.49
CA ASP A 352 11.03 15.46 28.90
C ASP A 352 12.00 15.84 27.78
N ILE A 353 11.74 17.00 27.16
CA ILE A 353 12.63 17.65 26.20
C ILE A 353 13.74 18.38 26.95
N GLN A 354 14.81 17.64 27.28
CA GLN A 354 16.02 18.27 27.81
C GLN A 354 16.82 18.93 26.69
N LYS A 355 16.86 20.27 26.71
CA LYS A 355 17.76 21.08 25.91
C LYS A 355 19.18 20.93 26.48
N VAL A 356 20.06 20.23 25.79
CA VAL A 356 21.50 20.27 26.13
C VAL A 356 22.09 21.54 25.52
N GLU A 357 22.44 22.51 26.37
CA GLU A 357 23.29 23.64 25.97
C GLU A 357 24.76 23.22 26.04
N LYS A 358 25.38 23.20 24.85
CA LYS A 358 26.81 23.02 24.49
C LYS A 358 27.66 22.01 25.26
#